data_AF-A0A920LF84-F1
#
_entry.id   AF-A0A920LF84-F1
#
_cell.length_a   1.000
_cell.length_b   1.000
_cell.length_c   1.000
_cell.angle_alpha   90.00
_cell.angle_beta   90.00
_cell.angle_gamma   90.00
#
_symmetry.space_group_name_H-M   'P 1'
#
loop_
_entity.id
_entity.type
_entity.pdbx_description
1 polymer ?
#
loop_
_entity_poly.entity_id
_entity_poly.type
_entity_poly.pdbx_seq_one_letter_code
_entity_poly.pdbx_strand_id
1 'polypeptide(L)'
;MLKDQNIYRKSDEVSNQRVKESNVKIDNKIKAEIGKGLLILIGISKDDTEKDAEWLVNKVLNIRIFNDSEGIMNKSIVDIQGEI
;
A
#
# COMPACT_ATOMS: atom_id res chain seq x y z
N MET A 1 -21.64 -23.04 -5.07
CA MET A 1 -20.19 -22.95 -4.86
C MET A 1 -19.66 -21.80 -5.72
N LEU A 2 -19.87 -20.57 -5.25
CA LEU A 2 -19.40 -19.36 -5.93
C LEU A 2 -17.91 -19.24 -5.60
N LYS A 3 -17.04 -19.43 -6.61
CA LYS A 3 -15.63 -19.05 -6.49
C LYS A 3 -15.60 -17.53 -6.49
N ASP A 4 -15.02 -16.92 -5.47
CA ASP A 4 -14.79 -15.47 -5.40
C ASP A 4 -13.96 -15.00 -6.59
N GLN A 5 -14.64 -14.57 -7.65
CA GLN A 5 -14.04 -14.05 -8.89
C GLN A 5 -13.31 -12.71 -8.71
N ASN A 6 -13.34 -12.13 -7.50
CA ASN A 6 -12.68 -10.86 -7.18
C ASN A 6 -11.19 -10.99 -6.81
N ILE A 7 -10.65 -12.21 -6.72
CA ILE A 7 -9.23 -12.42 -6.36
C ILE A 7 -8.31 -12.31 -7.61
N TYR A 8 -8.88 -12.35 -8.82
CA TYR A 8 -8.12 -12.40 -10.09
C TYR A 8 -8.53 -11.33 -11.12
N ARG A 9 -8.77 -10.07 -10.69
CA ARG A 9 -8.74 -8.95 -11.65
C ARG A 9 -7.28 -8.57 -11.95
N LYS A 10 -6.97 -8.45 -13.23
CA LYS A 10 -5.63 -8.31 -13.82
C LYS A 10 -5.46 -6.86 -14.31
N SER A 11 -4.55 -6.07 -13.71
CA SER A 11 -3.59 -5.16 -14.40
C SER A 11 -2.83 -4.18 -13.48
N ASP A 12 -3.28 -3.95 -12.24
CA ASP A 12 -2.53 -3.10 -11.31
C ASP A 12 -1.40 -3.87 -10.62
N GLU A 13 -0.16 -3.50 -10.95
CA GLU A 13 1.02 -3.95 -10.21
C GLU A 13 1.26 -2.97 -9.06
N VAL A 14 1.03 -3.44 -7.83
CA VAL A 14 1.31 -2.67 -6.61
C VAL A 14 2.38 -3.35 -5.79
N SER A 15 3.48 -2.61 -5.58
CA SER A 15 4.55 -2.98 -4.67
C SER A 15 4.39 -2.21 -3.36
N ASN A 16 4.12 -2.93 -2.27
CA ASN A 16 4.04 -2.37 -0.93
C ASN A 16 5.35 -2.64 -0.18
N GLN A 17 6.06 -1.57 0.18
CA GLN A 17 7.33 -1.68 0.90
C GLN A 17 7.17 -1.13 2.31
N ARG A 18 7.35 -1.99 3.31
CA ARG A 18 7.41 -1.57 4.71
C ARG A 18 8.72 -0.83 4.94
N VAL A 19 8.64 0.44 5.32
CA VAL A 19 9.80 1.30 5.50
C VAL A 19 9.89 1.83 6.93
N LYS A 20 11.13 2.11 7.36
CA LYS A 20 11.37 2.91 8.56
C LYS A 20 11.30 4.42 8.25
N GLU A 21 11.66 4.77 7.03
CA GLU A 21 11.63 6.11 6.45
C GLU A 21 11.69 6.00 4.93
N SER A 22 11.16 7.00 4.21
CA SER A 22 11.30 7.12 2.74
C SER A 22 11.20 8.59 2.34
N ASN A 23 11.79 8.96 1.20
CA ASN A 23 11.64 10.30 0.63
C ASN A 23 11.71 10.28 -0.90
N VAL A 24 11.11 11.31 -1.51
CA VAL A 24 11.22 11.59 -2.94
C VAL A 24 11.98 12.89 -3.16
N LYS A 25 12.93 12.86 -4.09
CA LYS A 25 13.76 14.02 -4.45
C LYS A 25 13.59 14.36 -5.93
N ILE A 26 13.47 15.66 -6.22
CA ILE A 26 13.54 16.21 -7.58
C ILE A 26 14.65 17.25 -7.57
N ASP A 27 15.59 17.14 -8.50
CA ASP A 27 16.79 18.00 -8.57
C ASP A 27 17.56 18.05 -7.23
N ASN A 28 17.74 16.88 -6.60
CA ASN A 28 18.37 16.71 -5.28
C ASN A 28 17.66 17.42 -4.10
N LYS A 29 16.48 17.99 -4.30
CA LYS A 29 15.67 18.60 -3.23
C LYS A 29 14.56 17.64 -2.80
N ILE A 30 14.46 17.41 -1.50
CA ILE A 30 13.36 16.64 -0.91
C ILE A 30 12.05 17.37 -1.22
N LYS A 31 11.09 16.64 -1.79
CA LYS A 31 9.75 17.15 -2.09
C LYS A 31 8.71 16.61 -1.11
N ALA A 32 8.88 15.36 -0.69
CA ALA A 32 8.11 14.75 0.37
C ALA A 32 8.96 13.68 1.05
N GLU A 33 8.65 13.43 2.31
CA GLU A 33 9.27 12.40 3.14
C GLU A 33 8.23 11.84 4.11
N ILE A 34 8.45 10.59 4.50
CA ILE A 34 7.65 9.89 5.48
C ILE A 34 8.56 9.20 6.50
N GLY A 35 8.05 9.06 7.72
CA GLY A 35 8.63 8.22 8.76
C GLY A 35 8.26 6.75 8.58
N LYS A 36 7.96 6.08 9.69
CA LYS A 36 7.58 4.67 9.71
C LYS A 36 6.27 4.48 8.96
N GLY A 37 6.25 3.65 7.93
CA GLY A 37 5.09 3.58 7.06
C GLY A 37 5.19 2.62 5.90
N LEU A 38 4.49 2.95 4.82
CA LEU A 38 4.52 2.25 3.55
C LEU A 38 4.98 3.16 2.42
N LEU A 39 5.98 2.72 1.67
CA LEU A 39 6.23 3.22 0.32
C LEU A 39 5.45 2.36 -0.67
N ILE A 40 4.61 3.00 -1.48
CA ILE A 40 3.76 2.32 -2.46
C ILE A 40 4.19 2.72 -3.86
N LEU A 41 4.51 1.72 -4.68
CA LEU A 41 4.72 1.89 -6.12
C LEU A 41 3.52 1.29 -6.85
N ILE A 42 2.86 2.09 -7.67
CA ILE A 42 1.62 1.72 -8.37
C ILE A 42 1.86 1.86 -9.87
N GLY A 43 1.63 0.79 -10.62
CA GLY A 43 1.47 0.83 -12.07
C GLY A 43 -0.02 0.88 -12.41
N ILE A 44 -0.43 1.88 -13.20
CA ILE A 44 -1.80 2.09 -13.66
C ILE A 44 -1.86 1.78 -15.17
N SER A 45 -2.87 1.01 -15.58
CA SER A 45 -3.29 0.66 -16.93
C SER A 45 -4.35 1.62 -17.49
N LYS A 46 -4.59 1.56 -18.80
CA LYS A 46 -5.60 2.38 -19.48
C LYS A 46 -7.04 1.99 -19.14
N ASP A 47 -7.24 0.76 -18.70
CA ASP A 47 -8.56 0.19 -18.43
C ASP A 47 -8.96 0.30 -16.95
N ASP A 48 -8.10 0.87 -16.11
CA ASP A 48 -8.40 1.00 -14.68
C ASP A 48 -9.46 2.08 -14.44
N THR A 49 -10.33 1.77 -13.49
CA THR A 49 -11.45 2.64 -13.12
C THR A 49 -11.28 3.18 -11.72
N GLU A 50 -12.03 4.23 -11.36
CA GLU A 50 -12.07 4.74 -9.98
C GLU A 50 -12.41 3.63 -8.97
N LYS A 51 -13.25 2.67 -9.36
CA LYS A 51 -13.60 1.53 -8.51
C LYS A 51 -12.40 0.62 -8.23
N ASP A 52 -11.50 0.47 -9.19
CA ASP A 52 -10.27 -0.31 -9.00
C ASP A 52 -9.31 0.43 -8.06
N ALA A 53 -9.23 1.77 -8.18
CA ALA A 53 -8.48 2.61 -7.24
C ALA A 53 -9.04 2.55 -5.81
N GLU A 54 -10.36 2.66 -5.62
CA GLU A 54 -11.01 2.52 -4.31
C GLU A 54 -10.75 1.13 -3.70
N TRP A 55 -10.83 0.08 -4.52
CA TRP A 55 -10.53 -1.27 -4.08
C TRP A 55 -9.07 -1.41 -3.65
N LEU A 56 -8.14 -0.83 -4.41
CA LEU A 56 -6.72 -0.87 -4.12
C LEU A 56 -6.39 -0.11 -2.82
N VAL A 57 -6.92 1.09 -2.63
CA VAL A 57 -6.76 1.88 -1.40
C VAL A 57 -7.23 1.08 -0.20
N ASN A 58 -8.43 0.49 -0.27
CA ASN A 58 -8.95 -0.35 0.81
C ASN A 58 -8.05 -1.56 1.09
N LYS A 59 -7.50 -2.19 0.05
CA LYS A 59 -6.58 -3.33 0.19
C LYS A 59 -5.27 -2.93 0.88
N VAL A 60 -4.66 -1.82 0.45
CA VAL A 60 -3.41 -1.29 1.02
C VAL A 60 -3.61 -0.91 2.48
N LEU A 61 -4.66 -0.14 2.79
CA LEU A 61 -4.89 0.37 4.14
C LEU A 61 -5.11 -0.73 5.17
N ASN A 62 -5.66 -1.88 4.75
CA ASN A 62 -6.02 -2.98 5.64
C ASN A 62 -5.04 -4.16 5.63
N ILE A 63 -3.95 -4.10 4.85
CA ILE A 63 -3.00 -5.21 4.77
C ILE A 63 -2.21 -5.36 6.08
N ARG A 64 -2.23 -6.56 6.67
CA ARG A 64 -1.62 -6.83 7.99
C ARG A 64 -0.15 -7.23 7.89
N ILE A 65 0.71 -6.26 7.61
CA ILE A 65 2.16 -6.48 7.40
C ILE A 65 3.05 -5.80 8.45
N PHE A 66 2.45 -5.17 9.46
CA PHE A 66 3.16 -4.58 10.59
C PHE A 66 3.09 -5.47 11.83
N ASN A 67 4.14 -5.41 12.62
CA ASN A 67 4.24 -6.18 13.85
C ASN A 67 3.30 -5.60 14.92
N ASP A 68 2.63 -6.47 15.67
CA ASP A 68 1.97 -6.14 16.92
C ASP A 68 2.98 -6.12 18.10
N SER A 69 2.46 -6.00 19.33
CA SER A 69 3.27 -5.99 20.56
C SER A 69 4.03 -7.28 20.82
N GLU A 70 3.61 -8.40 20.22
CA GLU A 70 4.26 -9.72 20.34
C GLU A 70 5.24 -9.97 19.18
N GLY A 71 5.41 -8.99 18.28
CA GLY A 71 6.27 -9.12 17.12
C GLY A 71 5.64 -9.85 15.94
N ILE A 72 4.36 -10.22 16.03
CA ILE A 72 3.64 -10.97 14.99
C ILE A 72 3.04 -10.01 13.99
N MET A 73 3.12 -10.34 12.70
CA MET A 73 2.58 -9.48 11.63
C MET A 73 1.05 -9.54 11.56
N ASN A 74 0.40 -8.70 12.37
CA ASN A 74 -1.07 -8.65 12.48
C ASN A 74 -1.65 -7.24 12.39
N LYS A 75 -0.81 -6.20 12.25
CA LYS A 75 -1.23 -4.81 12.23
C LYS A 75 -1.21 -4.25 10.82
N SER A 76 -2.21 -3.44 10.50
CA SER A 76 -2.26 -2.63 9.28
C SER A 76 -1.52 -1.30 9.44
N ILE A 77 -1.37 -0.57 8.34
CA ILE A 77 -0.80 0.79 8.37
C ILE A 77 -1.66 1.73 9.23
N VAL A 78 -2.98 1.56 9.20
CA VAL A 78 -3.92 2.33 10.01
C VAL A 78 -3.74 2.01 11.50
N ASP A 79 -3.58 0.73 11.84
CA ASP A 79 -3.42 0.31 13.24
C ASP A 79 -2.15 0.87 13.90
N ILE A 80 -1.08 1.05 13.11
CA ILE A 80 0.17 1.62 13.60
C ILE A 80 0.25 3.14 13.45
N GLN A 81 -0.80 3.79 12.94
CA GLN A 81 -0.83 5.22 12.60
C GLN A 81 0.38 5.63 11.75
N GLY A 82 0.77 4.78 10.80
CA GLY A 82 1.93 5.02 9.97
C GLY A 82 1.63 5.91 8.75
N GLU A 83 2.70 6.37 8.12
CA GLU A 83 2.65 7.33 7.01
C GLU A 83 2.73 6.63 5.64
N ILE A 84 2.30 7.31 4.58
CA ILE A 84 2.32 6.85 3.18
C ILE A 84 2.80 7.99 2.28
#